data_AF-A0A959UNW4-F1
#
_entry.id   AF-A0A959UNW4-F1
#
_cell.length_a   1.000
_cell.length_b   1.000
_cell.length_c   1.000
_cell.angle_alpha   90.00
_cell.angle_beta   90.00
_cell.angle_gamma   90.00
#
_symmetry.space_group_name_H-M   'P 1'
#
loop_
_entity.id
_entity.type
_entity.pdbx_description
1 polymer ?
#
loop_
_entity_poly.entity_id
_entity_poly.type
_entity_poly.pdbx_seq_one_letter_code
_entity_poly.pdbx_strand_id
1 'polypeptide(L)'
;MSAAVFEARYSRLLRLREQGYEELSDFLGEGKGLGSLARLGLLRRREEGAAFQRYHGYVPTPGADPFLLHVAERELIMVKPGESAKLMKLMAKDPAPDAVFKPTYAEPTASQFRAVQELRDQAGRDLWRTQRAERVHERLLCGWMDLRAFTTRTGLGEGALLAAELCSGREDLPHPKAHHLEVTPAGSVYLEEDPQFGVLLIKPGMELPLFAALEPEKAAYWCGLP
;
A
#
# COMPACT_ATOMS: atom_id res chain seq x y z
N MET A 1 36.41 -14.26 16.64
CA MET A 1 35.69 -13.47 17.66
C MET A 1 36.06 -14.06 19.02
N SER A 2 36.61 -13.30 19.98
CA SER A 2 37.09 -13.87 21.25
C SER A 2 35.94 -14.17 22.23
N ALA A 3 36.12 -15.13 23.13
CA ALA A 3 35.11 -15.57 24.09
C ALA A 3 34.59 -14.42 24.99
N ALA A 4 35.47 -13.50 25.39
CA ALA A 4 35.08 -12.32 26.17
C ALA A 4 34.15 -11.35 25.41
N VAL A 5 34.35 -11.23 24.09
CA VAL A 5 33.46 -10.45 23.22
C VAL A 5 32.12 -11.15 23.03
N PHE A 6 32.09 -12.48 23.00
CA PHE A 6 30.86 -13.26 22.95
C PHE A 6 30.06 -13.17 24.26
N GLU A 7 30.71 -13.35 25.41
CA GLU A 7 30.10 -13.22 26.75
C GLU A 7 29.48 -11.84 26.97
N ALA A 8 30.24 -10.76 26.78
CA ALA A 8 29.71 -9.40 26.91
C ALA A 8 28.59 -9.08 25.89
N ARG A 9 28.60 -9.75 24.72
CA ARG A 9 27.51 -9.70 23.76
C ARG A 9 26.28 -10.40 24.30
N TYR A 10 26.41 -11.61 24.82
CA TYR A 10 25.33 -12.39 25.38
C TYR A 10 24.67 -11.71 26.60
N SER A 11 25.47 -11.19 27.55
CA SER A 11 24.93 -10.54 28.77
C SER A 11 24.08 -9.30 28.48
N ARG A 12 24.43 -8.50 27.47
CA ARG A 12 23.66 -7.29 27.11
C ARG A 12 22.38 -7.63 26.32
N LEU A 13 22.36 -8.77 25.62
CA LEU A 13 21.12 -9.31 25.03
C LEU A 13 20.17 -9.81 26.12
N LEU A 14 20.70 -10.49 27.13
CA LEU A 14 19.93 -10.90 28.30
C LEU A 14 19.32 -9.69 29.01
N ARG A 15 20.06 -8.58 29.20
CA ARG A 15 19.50 -7.35 29.78
C ARG A 15 18.38 -6.72 28.95
N LEU A 16 18.48 -6.74 27.62
CA LEU A 16 17.40 -6.24 26.75
C LEU A 16 16.17 -7.14 26.87
N ARG A 17 16.36 -8.46 26.94
CA ARG A 17 15.26 -9.41 27.22
C ARG A 17 14.64 -9.19 28.61
N GLU A 18 15.45 -8.92 29.64
CA GLU A 18 14.97 -8.56 30.99
C GLU A 18 14.14 -7.27 30.99
N GLN A 19 14.45 -6.34 30.08
CA GLN A 19 13.68 -5.10 29.85
C GLN A 19 12.43 -5.31 28.97
N GLY A 20 12.12 -6.55 28.58
CA GLY A 20 10.95 -6.91 27.78
C GLY A 20 11.12 -6.70 26.28
N TYR A 21 12.34 -6.51 25.79
CA TYR A 21 12.60 -6.50 24.34
C TYR A 21 12.63 -7.91 23.80
N GLU A 22 11.93 -8.11 22.69
CA GLU A 22 11.88 -9.39 22.00
C GLU A 22 12.76 -9.34 20.76
N GLU A 23 13.55 -10.39 20.50
CA GLU A 23 14.30 -10.45 19.25
C GLU A 23 13.34 -10.66 18.08
N LEU A 24 13.59 -9.98 16.96
CA LEU A 24 12.66 -10.04 15.83
C LEU A 24 12.43 -11.46 15.30
N SER A 25 13.44 -12.34 15.33
CA SER A 25 13.27 -13.76 14.98
C SER A 25 12.33 -14.50 15.92
N ASP A 26 12.40 -14.20 17.22
CA ASP A 26 11.60 -14.88 18.25
C ASP A 26 10.14 -14.42 18.11
N PHE A 27 9.95 -13.12 17.86
CA PHE A 27 8.65 -12.51 17.58
C PHE A 27 7.97 -13.06 16.32
N LEU A 28 8.72 -13.24 15.23
CA LEU A 28 8.17 -13.76 13.96
C LEU A 28 7.85 -15.26 14.04
N GLY A 29 8.55 -16.00 14.89
CA GLY A 29 8.45 -17.46 14.98
C GLY A 29 9.26 -18.20 13.91
N GLU A 30 9.45 -19.49 14.13
CA GLU A 30 10.24 -20.34 13.23
C GLU A 30 9.66 -20.36 11.80
N GLY A 31 10.51 -20.15 10.81
CA GLY A 31 10.14 -20.22 9.39
C GLY A 31 9.49 -18.97 8.79
N LYS A 32 9.15 -17.94 9.60
CA LYS A 32 8.61 -16.67 9.08
C LYS A 32 9.73 -15.70 8.68
N GLY A 33 9.72 -15.29 7.42
CA GLY A 33 10.72 -14.37 6.86
C GLY A 33 10.40 -12.89 7.11
N LEU A 34 11.35 -12.00 6.80
CA LEU A 34 11.21 -10.54 6.91
C LEU A 34 10.26 -9.92 5.85
N GLY A 35 9.50 -10.75 5.12
CA GLY A 35 8.77 -10.35 3.92
C GLY A 35 7.72 -9.30 4.16
N SER A 36 6.87 -9.50 5.16
CA SER A 36 5.83 -8.54 5.50
C SER A 36 6.41 -7.22 5.98
N LEU A 37 7.50 -7.26 6.73
CA LEU A 37 8.16 -6.06 7.21
C LEU A 37 8.77 -5.25 6.06
N ALA A 38 9.40 -5.91 5.08
CA ALA A 38 9.91 -5.23 3.89
C ALA A 38 8.77 -4.67 3.00
N ARG A 39 7.70 -5.45 2.77
CA ARG A 39 6.54 -5.02 1.96
C ARG A 39 5.76 -3.86 2.58
N LEU A 40 5.68 -3.82 3.90
CA LEU A 40 5.08 -2.71 4.65
C LEU A 40 6.04 -1.52 4.83
N GLY A 41 7.23 -1.57 4.22
CA GLY A 41 8.22 -0.49 4.26
C GLY A 41 8.85 -0.27 5.63
N LEU A 42 8.81 -1.27 6.51
CA LEU A 42 9.37 -1.22 7.87
C LEU A 42 10.87 -1.54 7.89
N LEU A 43 11.34 -2.35 6.94
CA LEU A 43 12.76 -2.69 6.81
C LEU A 43 13.27 -2.33 5.41
N ARG A 44 14.52 -1.90 5.34
CA ARG A 44 15.29 -1.73 4.09
C ARG A 44 16.62 -2.43 4.20
N ARG A 45 17.24 -2.78 3.07
CA ARG A 45 18.56 -3.42 3.08
C ARG A 45 19.61 -2.33 3.33
N ARG A 46 20.74 -2.72 3.88
CA ARG A 46 21.90 -1.86 4.05
C ARG A 46 22.89 -2.26 2.97
N GLU A 47 23.20 -1.33 2.07
CA GLU A 47 24.29 -1.49 1.12
C GLU A 47 25.62 -1.35 1.86
N GLU A 48 26.16 -2.41 2.48
CA GLU A 48 27.61 -2.53 2.73
C GLU A 48 28.04 -3.90 3.28
N GLY A 49 29.20 -4.36 2.79
CA GLY A 49 29.78 -5.68 3.00
C GLY A 49 30.45 -5.85 4.37
N ALA A 50 29.69 -6.39 5.31
CA ALA A 50 30.21 -6.84 6.60
C ALA A 50 29.88 -8.33 6.83
N ALA A 51 30.86 -9.08 7.35
CA ALA A 51 30.69 -10.48 7.72
C ALA A 51 29.83 -10.61 8.99
N PHE A 52 28.82 -11.50 8.90
CA PHE A 52 27.78 -11.85 9.88
C PHE A 52 26.73 -10.76 10.18
N GLN A 53 25.70 -10.70 9.32
CA GLN A 53 24.45 -10.01 9.57
C GLN A 53 23.33 -11.05 9.78
N ARG A 54 22.83 -11.18 11.01
CA ARG A 54 21.73 -12.13 11.34
C ARG A 54 20.48 -11.88 10.50
N TYR A 55 20.24 -10.62 10.14
CA TYR A 55 19.13 -10.20 9.28
C TYR A 55 19.62 -9.72 7.91
N HIS A 56 20.69 -10.28 7.34
CA HIS A 56 21.13 -10.00 5.95
C HIS A 56 21.25 -8.49 5.59
N GLY A 57 21.59 -7.66 6.58
CA GLY A 57 21.78 -6.22 6.41
C GLY A 57 20.48 -5.42 6.45
N TYR A 58 19.35 -6.01 6.84
CA TYR A 58 18.12 -5.25 7.02
C TYR A 58 18.22 -4.34 8.24
N VAL A 59 17.78 -3.10 8.06
CA VAL A 59 17.67 -2.09 9.12
C VAL A 59 16.27 -1.48 9.14
N PRO A 60 15.75 -1.11 10.32
CA PRO A 60 14.52 -0.34 10.45
C PRO A 60 14.52 0.95 9.62
N THR A 61 13.42 1.20 8.94
CA THR A 61 13.11 2.49 8.32
C THR A 61 12.52 3.45 9.36
N PRO A 62 12.34 4.75 9.05
CA PRO A 62 11.64 5.67 9.94
C PRO A 62 10.23 5.22 10.30
N GLY A 63 9.52 4.49 9.42
CA GLY A 63 8.19 3.95 9.70
C GLY A 63 8.19 2.79 10.69
N ALA A 64 9.34 2.14 10.89
CA ALA A 64 9.52 1.08 11.87
C ALA A 64 10.05 1.55 13.21
N ASP A 65 10.56 2.77 13.31
CA ASP A 65 11.07 3.32 14.57
C ASP A 65 10.07 3.21 15.74
N PRO A 66 8.75 3.37 15.56
CA PRO A 66 7.81 3.18 16.67
C PRO A 66 7.81 1.76 17.26
N PHE A 67 8.15 0.74 16.46
CA PHE A 67 7.99 -0.68 16.82
C PHE A 67 9.32 -1.40 17.04
N LEU A 68 10.36 -0.99 16.31
CA LEU A 68 11.63 -1.72 16.21
C LEU A 68 12.79 -0.87 16.74
N LEU A 69 13.68 -1.52 17.47
CA LEU A 69 14.96 -0.98 17.90
C LEU A 69 16.08 -1.64 17.09
N HIS A 70 16.88 -0.82 16.40
CA HIS A 70 18.10 -1.28 15.75
C HIS A 70 19.30 -1.13 16.67
N VAL A 71 19.98 -2.22 16.97
CA VAL A 71 21.27 -2.22 17.69
C VAL A 71 22.39 -2.34 16.67
N ALA A 72 22.84 -1.18 16.15
CA ALA A 72 23.79 -1.11 15.03
C ALA A 72 25.12 -1.84 15.30
N GLU A 73 25.62 -1.81 16.53
CA GLU A 73 26.84 -2.52 16.97
C GLU A 73 26.77 -4.04 16.76
N ARG A 74 25.55 -4.58 16.60
CA ARG A 74 25.25 -6.02 16.58
C ARG A 74 24.43 -6.44 15.37
N GLU A 75 24.02 -5.50 14.53
CA GLU A 75 23.12 -5.74 13.38
C GLU A 75 21.88 -6.56 13.82
N LEU A 76 21.32 -6.18 14.98
CA LEU A 76 20.14 -6.81 15.57
C LEU A 76 18.95 -5.87 15.54
N ILE A 77 17.80 -6.46 15.25
CA ILE A 77 16.52 -5.80 15.33
C ILE A 77 15.75 -6.42 16.49
N MET A 78 15.30 -5.57 17.41
CA MET A 78 14.48 -5.95 18.55
C MET A 78 13.11 -5.28 18.43
N VAL A 79 12.06 -5.97 18.85
CA VAL A 79 10.73 -5.40 19.01
C VAL A 79 10.69 -4.68 20.35
N LYS A 80 10.22 -3.43 20.34
CA LYS A 80 10.11 -2.60 21.54
C LYS A 80 9.06 -3.17 22.50
N PRO A 81 9.25 -3.04 23.83
CA PRO A 81 8.30 -3.55 24.82
C PRO A 81 6.90 -2.97 24.60
N GLY A 82 5.87 -3.82 24.65
CA GLY A 82 4.47 -3.41 24.50
C GLY A 82 4.02 -3.12 23.06
N GLU A 83 4.93 -3.13 22.09
CA GLU A 83 4.62 -2.84 20.68
C GLU A 83 4.35 -4.09 19.84
N SER A 84 4.63 -5.29 20.36
CA SER A 84 4.44 -6.58 19.66
C SER A 84 3.03 -6.74 19.08
N ALA A 85 1.98 -6.41 19.84
CA ALA A 85 0.60 -6.53 19.36
C ALA A 85 0.27 -5.52 18.24
N LYS A 86 0.83 -4.32 18.27
CA LYS A 86 0.65 -3.30 17.23
C LYS A 86 1.43 -3.66 15.97
N LEU A 87 2.66 -4.17 16.14
CA LEU A 87 3.47 -4.68 15.04
C LEU A 87 2.80 -5.87 14.36
N MET A 88 2.23 -6.82 15.13
CA MET A 88 1.45 -7.93 14.57
C MET A 88 0.20 -7.44 13.82
N LYS A 89 -0.54 -6.48 14.38
CA LYS A 89 -1.69 -5.88 13.68
C LYS A 89 -1.26 -5.18 12.38
N LEU A 90 -0.11 -4.53 12.37
CA LEU A 90 0.44 -3.89 11.18
C LEU A 90 0.85 -4.94 10.13
N MET A 91 1.54 -6.00 10.57
CA MET A 91 1.91 -7.14 9.72
C MET A 91 0.69 -7.89 9.17
N ALA A 92 -0.40 -7.99 9.92
CA ALA A 92 -1.64 -8.59 9.46
C ALA A 92 -2.33 -7.78 8.33
N LYS A 93 -1.92 -6.51 8.12
CA LYS A 93 -2.34 -5.72 6.96
C LYS A 93 -1.52 -6.03 5.70
N ASP A 94 -0.44 -6.79 5.81
CA ASP A 94 0.26 -7.32 4.62
C ASP A 94 -0.73 -8.24 3.89
N PRO A 95 -1.02 -8.01 2.60
CA PRO A 95 -1.94 -8.85 1.83
C PRO A 95 -1.42 -10.29 1.67
N ALA A 96 -0.14 -10.55 1.92
CA ALA A 96 0.44 -11.88 1.83
C ALA A 96 1.44 -12.13 2.98
N PRO A 97 0.97 -12.23 4.24
CA PRO A 97 1.84 -12.25 5.42
C PRO A 97 2.79 -13.46 5.45
N ASP A 98 2.34 -14.58 4.90
CA ASP A 98 3.12 -15.81 4.84
C ASP A 98 3.89 -15.97 3.51
N ALA A 99 3.80 -15.00 2.59
CA ALA A 99 4.55 -15.06 1.33
C ALA A 99 6.05 -14.89 1.58
N VAL A 100 6.81 -15.89 1.11
CA VAL A 100 8.26 -15.96 1.23
C VAL A 100 8.90 -14.70 0.64
N PHE A 101 9.74 -14.07 1.45
CA PHE A 101 10.53 -12.94 1.04
C PHE A 101 11.59 -13.38 0.02
N LYS A 102 11.52 -12.87 -1.22
CA LYS A 102 12.46 -13.23 -2.28
C LYS A 102 13.85 -12.66 -1.97
N PRO A 103 14.91 -13.49 -1.88
CA PRO A 103 16.28 -13.02 -1.66
C PRO A 103 16.82 -12.09 -2.75
N THR A 104 16.20 -12.11 -3.94
CA THR A 104 16.54 -11.27 -5.10
C THR A 104 15.90 -9.88 -5.06
N TYR A 105 15.24 -9.50 -3.97
CA TYR A 105 14.80 -8.11 -3.77
C TYR A 105 16.04 -7.19 -3.79
N ALA A 106 16.18 -6.45 -4.89
CA ALA A 106 17.17 -5.41 -5.06
C ALA A 106 16.58 -4.09 -4.55
N GLU A 107 17.39 -3.32 -3.83
CA GLU A 107 16.99 -1.95 -3.50
C GLU A 107 16.72 -1.18 -4.80
N PRO A 108 15.72 -0.28 -4.81
CA PRO A 108 15.52 0.59 -5.96
C PRO A 108 16.81 1.34 -6.26
N THR A 109 17.31 1.25 -7.50
CA THR A 109 18.56 1.91 -7.90
C THR A 109 18.48 3.42 -7.67
N ALA A 110 19.62 4.11 -7.55
CA ALA A 110 19.64 5.58 -7.42
C ALA A 110 18.83 6.29 -8.53
N SER A 111 18.72 5.69 -9.73
CA SER A 111 17.86 6.17 -10.81
C SER A 111 16.37 5.90 -10.59
N GLN A 112 15.99 4.77 -9.98
CA GLN A 112 14.62 4.47 -9.59
C GLN A 112 14.18 5.32 -8.39
N PHE A 113 15.10 5.57 -7.45
CA PHE A 113 14.89 6.49 -6.33
C PHE A 113 14.80 7.95 -6.82
N ARG A 114 15.65 8.36 -7.76
CA ARG A 114 15.53 9.66 -8.46
C ARG A 114 14.26 9.76 -9.27
N ALA A 115 13.78 8.71 -9.93
CA ALA A 115 12.51 8.74 -10.66
C ALA A 115 11.31 8.94 -9.70
N VAL A 116 11.37 8.35 -8.50
CA VAL A 116 10.37 8.56 -7.43
C VAL A 116 10.52 9.94 -6.78
N GLN A 117 11.73 10.47 -6.62
CA GLN A 117 11.99 11.85 -6.19
C GLN A 117 11.54 12.86 -7.25
N GLU A 118 11.80 12.62 -8.53
CA GLU A 118 11.36 13.46 -9.65
C GLU A 118 9.84 13.39 -9.80
N LEU A 119 9.20 12.24 -9.56
CA LEU A 119 7.74 12.15 -9.44
C LEU A 119 7.21 13.00 -8.27
N ARG A 120 7.93 13.09 -7.16
CA ARG A 120 7.61 13.96 -6.01
C ARG A 120 7.90 15.45 -6.25
N ASP A 121 9.00 15.77 -6.92
CA ASP A 121 9.41 17.14 -7.23
C ASP A 121 8.57 17.71 -8.39
N GLN A 122 8.14 16.87 -9.32
CA GLN A 122 7.16 17.21 -10.36
C GLN A 122 5.72 17.23 -9.83
N ALA A 123 5.40 16.47 -8.77
CA ALA A 123 4.13 16.58 -8.04
C ALA A 123 3.94 17.96 -7.38
N GLY A 124 5.01 18.77 -7.26
CA GLY A 124 4.94 20.18 -6.86
C GLY A 124 4.50 21.16 -7.95
N ARG A 125 4.40 20.75 -9.23
CA ARG A 125 3.99 21.63 -10.35
C ARG A 125 2.54 21.50 -10.80
N ASP A 126 1.76 20.59 -10.21
CA ASP A 126 0.34 20.44 -10.51
C ASP A 126 -0.37 19.99 -9.22
N LEU A 127 -0.38 20.86 -8.20
CA LEU A 127 -0.94 20.61 -6.85
C LEU A 127 -2.34 19.97 -6.93
N TRP A 128 -3.14 20.39 -7.90
CA TRP A 128 -4.46 19.82 -8.18
C TRP A 128 -4.41 18.36 -8.62
N ARG A 129 -3.46 17.95 -9.48
CA ARG A 129 -3.31 16.54 -9.87
C ARG A 129 -2.80 15.67 -8.73
N THR A 130 -1.91 16.20 -7.89
CA THR A 130 -1.39 15.49 -6.71
C THR A 130 -2.49 15.28 -5.68
N GLN A 131 -3.24 16.34 -5.34
CA GLN A 131 -4.40 16.25 -4.46
C GLN A 131 -5.50 15.37 -5.04
N ARG A 132 -5.76 15.44 -6.36
CA ARG A 132 -6.69 14.54 -7.05
C ARG A 132 -6.24 13.09 -6.96
N ALA A 133 -4.95 12.81 -7.18
CA ALA A 133 -4.40 11.46 -7.11
C ALA A 133 -4.42 10.91 -5.68
N GLU A 134 -4.09 11.73 -4.69
CA GLU A 134 -4.23 11.40 -3.26
C GLU A 134 -5.69 11.12 -2.92
N ARG A 135 -6.63 11.96 -3.38
CA ARG A 135 -8.06 11.79 -3.13
C ARG A 135 -8.63 10.53 -3.76
N VAL A 136 -8.26 10.26 -5.02
CA VAL A 136 -8.59 8.99 -5.70
C VAL A 136 -8.00 7.84 -4.88
N HIS A 137 -6.73 7.93 -4.49
CA HIS A 137 -6.05 6.90 -3.71
C HIS A 137 -6.76 6.60 -2.38
N GLU A 138 -7.12 7.63 -1.60
CA GLU A 138 -7.90 7.50 -0.37
C GLU A 138 -9.23 6.77 -0.61
N ARG A 139 -9.95 7.13 -1.67
CA ARG A 139 -11.24 6.49 -2.00
C ARG A 139 -11.06 5.05 -2.46
N LEU A 140 -10.04 4.77 -3.27
CA LEU A 140 -9.68 3.40 -3.67
C LEU A 140 -9.33 2.53 -2.46
N LEU A 141 -8.65 3.08 -1.45
CA LEU A 141 -8.38 2.39 -0.18
C LEU A 141 -9.66 2.05 0.59
N CYS A 142 -10.78 2.75 0.34
CA CYS A 142 -12.10 2.47 0.90
C CYS A 142 -12.97 1.56 0.01
N GLY A 143 -12.40 0.91 -1.02
CA GLY A 143 -13.11 -0.04 -1.89
C GLY A 143 -13.91 0.61 -3.01
N TRP A 144 -13.76 1.92 -3.21
CA TRP A 144 -14.28 2.60 -4.39
C TRP A 144 -13.45 2.20 -5.61
N MET A 145 -14.03 2.36 -6.80
CA MET A 145 -13.32 2.15 -8.04
C MET A 145 -13.32 3.42 -8.89
N ASP A 146 -12.16 3.76 -9.46
CA ASP A 146 -12.07 4.84 -10.44
C ASP A 146 -12.75 4.40 -11.74
N LEU A 147 -13.59 5.27 -12.33
CA LEU A 147 -14.22 5.04 -13.63
C LEU A 147 -13.20 4.61 -14.69
N ARG A 148 -11.99 5.18 -14.71
CA ARG A 148 -10.96 4.83 -15.69
C ARG A 148 -10.49 3.38 -15.54
N ALA A 149 -10.42 2.88 -14.32
CA ALA A 149 -10.09 1.48 -14.05
C ALA A 149 -11.22 0.56 -14.51
N PHE A 150 -12.48 0.95 -14.27
CA PHE A 150 -13.65 0.24 -14.78
C PHE A 150 -13.68 0.19 -16.31
N THR A 151 -13.47 1.32 -16.99
CA THR A 151 -13.40 1.41 -18.45
C THR A 151 -12.29 0.53 -19.02
N THR A 152 -11.13 0.48 -18.36
CA THR A 152 -10.00 -0.35 -18.80
C THR A 152 -10.32 -1.84 -18.69
N ARG A 153 -11.08 -2.25 -17.67
CA ARG A 153 -11.44 -3.66 -17.44
C ARG A 153 -12.59 -4.14 -18.32
N THR A 154 -13.60 -3.29 -18.50
CA THR A 154 -14.88 -3.68 -19.12
C THR A 154 -15.00 -3.20 -20.57
N GLY A 155 -14.18 -2.23 -20.98
CA GLY A 155 -14.34 -1.51 -22.24
C GLY A 155 -15.48 -0.47 -22.24
N LEU A 156 -16.26 -0.39 -21.16
CA LEU A 156 -17.40 0.52 -21.03
C LEU A 156 -16.97 1.83 -20.38
N GLY A 157 -17.06 2.92 -21.14
CA GLY A 157 -16.62 4.25 -20.71
C GLY A 157 -17.75 5.27 -20.59
N GLU A 158 -17.37 6.54 -20.66
CA GLU A 158 -18.28 7.68 -20.49
C GLU A 158 -19.48 7.64 -21.45
N GLY A 159 -19.28 7.21 -22.70
CA GLY A 159 -20.36 7.08 -23.68
C GLY A 159 -21.44 6.05 -23.28
N ALA A 160 -21.06 4.97 -22.58
CA ALA A 160 -22.01 3.98 -22.09
C ALA A 160 -22.82 4.53 -20.90
N LEU A 161 -22.18 5.29 -20.01
CA LEU A 161 -22.86 5.96 -18.90
C LEU A 161 -23.88 7.00 -19.37
N LEU A 162 -23.54 7.76 -20.42
CA LEU A 162 -24.45 8.72 -21.05
C LEU A 162 -25.62 8.02 -21.75
N ALA A 163 -25.35 6.95 -22.50
CA ALA A 163 -26.39 6.19 -23.20
C ALA A 163 -27.38 5.50 -22.24
N ALA A 164 -26.90 5.08 -21.06
CA ALA A 164 -27.73 4.48 -20.01
C ALA A 164 -28.37 5.52 -19.05
N GLU A 165 -28.24 6.82 -19.35
CA GLU A 165 -28.78 7.93 -18.55
C GLU A 165 -28.32 7.93 -17.07
N LEU A 166 -27.21 7.26 -16.75
CA LEU A 166 -26.61 7.25 -15.42
C LEU A 166 -25.75 8.50 -15.17
N CYS A 167 -25.24 9.09 -16.25
CA CYS A 167 -24.62 10.42 -16.22
C CYS A 167 -25.26 11.33 -17.26
N SER A 168 -25.20 12.63 -17.03
CA SER A 168 -25.49 13.69 -17.99
C SER A 168 -24.23 14.49 -18.31
N GLY A 169 -24.22 15.20 -19.44
CA GLY A 169 -23.13 16.11 -19.79
C GLY A 169 -23.10 17.33 -18.87
N ARG A 170 -21.90 17.79 -18.52
CA ARG A 170 -21.66 18.99 -17.70
C ARG A 170 -20.90 20.03 -18.50
N GLU A 171 -21.44 21.25 -18.52
CA GLU A 171 -20.82 22.38 -19.23
C GLU A 171 -19.83 23.16 -18.35
N ASP A 172 -20.11 23.30 -17.04
CA ASP A 172 -19.24 23.98 -16.09
C ASP A 172 -18.26 23.02 -15.40
N LEU A 173 -16.96 23.19 -15.66
CA LEU A 173 -15.91 22.31 -15.14
C LEU A 173 -15.12 22.96 -14.00
N PRO A 174 -14.85 22.23 -12.89
CA PRO A 174 -14.03 22.73 -11.79
C PRO A 174 -12.54 22.87 -12.18
N HIS A 175 -12.10 22.16 -13.22
CA HIS A 175 -10.75 22.24 -13.76
C HIS A 175 -10.75 21.79 -15.23
N PRO A 176 -9.92 22.34 -16.13
CA PRO A 176 -9.85 21.93 -17.54
C PRO A 176 -9.42 20.47 -17.80
N LYS A 177 -9.17 19.68 -16.75
CA LYS A 177 -8.83 18.25 -16.82
C LYS A 177 -9.82 17.37 -16.06
N ALA A 178 -10.90 17.96 -15.51
CA ALA A 178 -12.01 17.25 -14.90
C ALA A 178 -12.84 16.51 -15.98
N HIS A 179 -13.62 15.53 -15.57
CA HIS A 179 -14.54 14.84 -16.48
C HIS A 179 -15.78 15.72 -16.76
N HIS A 180 -16.36 15.57 -17.95
CA HIS A 180 -17.52 16.34 -18.41
C HIS A 180 -18.86 15.68 -18.05
N LEU A 181 -18.87 14.89 -16.97
CA LEU A 181 -20.04 14.13 -16.55
C LEU A 181 -20.56 14.67 -15.23
N GLU A 182 -21.87 14.65 -15.07
CA GLU A 182 -22.58 14.85 -13.82
C GLU A 182 -23.44 13.61 -13.54
N VAL A 183 -23.49 13.16 -12.30
CA VAL A 183 -24.20 11.94 -11.92
C VAL A 183 -25.69 12.22 -11.80
N THR A 184 -26.52 11.50 -12.54
CA THR A 184 -27.98 11.63 -12.44
C THR A 184 -28.51 10.95 -11.16
N PRO A 185 -29.76 11.19 -10.75
CA PRO A 185 -30.35 10.48 -9.62
C PRO A 185 -30.30 8.95 -9.77
N ALA A 186 -30.49 8.43 -10.99
CA ALA A 186 -30.35 7.01 -11.30
C ALA A 186 -28.90 6.53 -11.18
N GLY A 187 -27.94 7.29 -11.72
CA GLY A 187 -26.51 7.00 -11.58
C GLY A 187 -25.99 7.05 -10.16
N SER A 188 -26.61 7.86 -9.29
CA SER A 188 -26.18 8.05 -7.90
C SER A 188 -26.27 6.78 -7.06
N VAL A 189 -27.01 5.76 -7.51
CA VAL A 189 -27.04 4.44 -6.89
C VAL A 189 -25.69 3.74 -7.02
N TYR A 190 -25.01 3.93 -8.16
CA TYR A 190 -23.77 3.25 -8.52
C TYR A 190 -22.53 4.14 -8.37
N LEU A 191 -22.70 5.44 -8.57
CA LEU A 191 -21.61 6.40 -8.75
C LEU A 191 -21.64 7.49 -7.68
N GLU A 192 -20.48 8.04 -7.36
CA GLU A 192 -20.32 9.29 -6.63
C GLU A 192 -19.29 10.15 -7.36
N GLU A 193 -19.62 11.42 -7.54
CA GLU A 193 -18.68 12.41 -8.02
C GLU A 193 -17.99 13.09 -6.83
N ASP A 194 -16.67 13.26 -6.90
CA ASP A 194 -15.96 14.23 -6.07
C ASP A 194 -15.87 15.57 -6.84
N PRO A 195 -16.72 16.57 -6.50
CA PRO A 195 -16.86 17.80 -7.27
C PRO A 195 -15.63 18.72 -7.16
N GLN A 196 -14.80 18.54 -6.12
CA GLN A 196 -13.61 19.36 -5.91
C GLN A 196 -12.49 19.00 -6.89
N PHE A 197 -12.42 17.73 -7.30
CA PHE A 197 -11.34 17.21 -8.13
C PHE A 197 -11.80 16.63 -9.47
N GLY A 198 -13.11 16.68 -9.76
CA GLY A 198 -13.66 16.08 -10.96
C GLY A 198 -13.21 14.62 -11.07
N VAL A 199 -13.50 13.83 -10.05
CA VAL A 199 -13.30 12.37 -10.04
C VAL A 199 -14.64 11.69 -10.02
N LEU A 200 -14.89 10.79 -10.97
CA LEU A 200 -16.06 9.92 -10.95
C LEU A 200 -15.67 8.55 -10.41
N LEU A 201 -16.30 8.16 -9.33
CA LEU A 201 -16.02 6.93 -8.62
C LEU A 201 -17.24 6.03 -8.60
N ILE A 202 -17.01 4.73 -8.71
CA ILE A 202 -18.00 3.70 -8.52
C ILE A 202 -17.99 3.32 -7.05
N LYS A 203 -19.19 3.30 -6.45
CA LYS A 203 -19.42 2.93 -5.05
C LYS A 203 -18.91 1.51 -4.78
N PRO A 204 -18.41 1.24 -3.56
CA PRO A 204 -17.94 -0.10 -3.21
C PRO A 204 -19.02 -1.16 -3.45
N GLY A 205 -18.66 -2.26 -4.13
CA GLY A 205 -19.57 -3.35 -4.46
C GLY A 205 -20.52 -3.08 -5.64
N MET A 206 -20.49 -1.88 -6.23
CA MET A 206 -21.38 -1.51 -7.34
C MET A 206 -20.77 -1.75 -8.73
N GLU A 207 -19.54 -2.28 -8.83
CA GLU A 207 -18.88 -2.60 -10.10
C GLU A 207 -19.73 -3.57 -10.95
N LEU A 208 -20.13 -4.70 -10.40
CA LEU A 208 -20.96 -5.70 -11.10
C LEU A 208 -22.39 -5.21 -11.38
N PRO A 209 -23.11 -4.60 -10.41
CA PRO A 209 -24.40 -3.97 -10.69
C PRO A 209 -24.36 -2.89 -11.78
N LEU A 210 -23.31 -2.06 -11.79
CA LEU A 210 -23.11 -1.06 -12.83
C LEU A 210 -22.82 -1.71 -14.19
N PHE A 211 -21.95 -2.73 -14.21
CA PHE A 211 -21.67 -3.49 -15.43
C PHE A 211 -22.93 -4.15 -15.99
N ALA A 212 -23.78 -4.72 -15.14
CA ALA A 212 -25.07 -5.30 -15.53
C ALA A 212 -26.06 -4.25 -16.05
N ALA A 213 -26.07 -3.04 -15.47
CA ALA A 213 -26.90 -1.96 -15.95
C ALA A 213 -26.45 -1.43 -17.32
N LEU A 214 -25.14 -1.43 -17.59
CA LEU A 214 -24.55 -0.91 -18.82
C LEU A 214 -24.48 -1.95 -19.95
N GLU A 215 -24.27 -3.22 -19.62
CA GLU A 215 -24.14 -4.30 -20.60
C GLU A 215 -24.75 -5.61 -20.07
N PRO A 216 -26.09 -5.67 -19.96
CA PRO A 216 -26.79 -6.78 -19.32
C PRO A 216 -26.56 -8.13 -20.01
N GLU A 217 -26.35 -8.14 -21.32
CA GLU A 217 -26.12 -9.37 -22.09
C GLU A 217 -24.77 -10.03 -21.79
N LYS A 218 -23.72 -9.24 -21.48
CA LYS A 218 -22.40 -9.78 -21.10
C LYS A 218 -22.28 -10.07 -19.60
N ALA A 219 -23.09 -9.41 -18.77
CA ALA A 219 -23.13 -9.64 -17.33
C ALA A 219 -23.77 -10.99 -16.93
N ALA A 220 -24.49 -11.65 -17.84
CA ALA A 220 -25.17 -12.93 -17.61
C ALA A 220 -24.24 -14.06 -17.10
N TYR A 221 -22.91 -13.97 -17.32
CA TYR A 221 -21.94 -14.97 -16.85
C TYR A 221 -21.51 -14.79 -15.37
N TRP A 222 -21.81 -13.63 -14.75
CA TRP A 222 -21.39 -13.31 -13.38
C TRP A 222 -22.54 -13.30 -12.37
N CYS A 223 -23.79 -13.20 -12.83
CA CYS A 223 -24.99 -13.21 -11.98
C CYS A 223 -25.81 -14.51 -12.10
N GLY A 224 -25.22 -15.57 -12.67
CA GLY A 224 -25.84 -16.88 -12.77
C GLY A 224 -25.38 -17.85 -11.69
N LEU A 225 -25.96 -17.77 -10.50
CA LEU A 225 -26.20 -18.96 -9.68
C LEU A 225 -27.67 -18.97 -9.25
N PRO A 226 -28.37 -20.13 -9.34
CA PRO A 226 -29.69 -20.29 -8.72
C PRO A 226 -29.64 -20.11 -7.19
#